data_AF-A0A067K308-F1
#
_entry.id   AF-A0A067K308-F1
#
_cell.length_a   1.000
_cell.length_b   1.000
_cell.length_c   1.000
_cell.angle_alpha   90.00
_cell.angle_beta   90.00
_cell.angle_gamma   90.00
#
_symmetry.space_group_name_H-M   'P 1'
#
loop_
_entity.id
_entity.type
_entity.pdbx_description
1 polymer ?
#
loop_
_entity_poly.entity_id
_entity_poly.type
_entity_poly.pdbx_seq_one_letter_code
_entity_poly.pdbx_strand_id
1 'polypeptide(L)'
;MYPANALVHRPTLLGHIVSSKIKTPAQLEAAFSFLSRTASESFKLNEFEEACGVVGDLFGHVRTRLPWADPKIVKQLLDAKLFELLGERTAADNEKPAKQKKEKPAKIEEKKVADVSPVEPSEEDLNPFVIFPNPEENFKVHTEIFFSDSSVLRCCNTNEMLEKHLKLTGGKVFTLFPPEPNGYLHIGHAKAMFFSFGLAKERGGCTYLRFDDTNPEAEKKEYIDHIEEIVRWMGWKPFKITYTSDYFQDLYDLAVELIRRGHAYVDHQTPDEIKEYREKKMNSPLRDRPIAESLKLFDEMRRGMIEEGKATLRMKL
;
A
#
# COMPACT_ATOMS: atom_id res chain seq x y z
N MET A 1 18.32 28.12 46.81
CA MET A 1 18.08 29.54 46.51
C MET A 1 17.17 29.59 45.30
N TYR A 2 15.93 30.09 45.43
CA TYR A 2 14.97 30.05 44.32
C TYR A 2 15.37 31.04 43.22
N PRO A 3 15.22 30.71 41.91
CA PRO A 3 15.52 31.65 40.84
C PRO A 3 14.66 32.91 40.98
N ALA A 4 15.24 34.10 40.83
CA ALA A 4 14.50 35.37 40.94
C ALA A 4 13.29 35.43 40.00
N ASN A 5 13.39 34.79 38.82
CA ASN A 5 12.33 34.74 37.81
C ASN A 5 11.18 33.78 38.18
N ALA A 6 11.41 32.81 39.07
CA ALA A 6 10.36 31.92 39.56
C ALA A 6 9.36 32.65 40.48
N LEU A 7 9.76 33.78 41.08
CA LEU A 7 8.88 34.60 41.92
C LEU A 7 7.85 35.37 41.09
N VAL A 8 8.21 35.80 39.88
CA VAL A 8 7.33 36.54 38.96
C VAL A 8 6.19 35.64 38.45
N HIS A 9 6.48 34.37 38.15
CA HIS A 9 5.50 33.39 37.63
C HIS A 9 4.94 32.44 38.69
N ARG A 10 5.13 32.78 39.97
CA ARG A 10 4.68 31.97 41.12
C ARG A 10 3.18 31.62 41.08
N PRO A 11 2.25 32.53 40.73
CA PRO A 11 0.83 32.19 40.64
C PRO A 11 0.55 31.11 39.60
N THR A 12 1.23 31.17 38.44
CA THR A 12 1.10 30.19 37.37
C THR A 12 1.62 28.82 37.80
N LEU A 13 2.81 28.76 38.40
CA LEU A 13 3.38 27.52 38.92
C LEU A 13 2.47 26.89 40.00
N LEU A 14 2.00 27.69 40.95
CA LEU A 14 1.06 27.23 41.98
C LEU A 14 -0.27 26.76 41.38
N GLY A 15 -0.79 27.44 40.36
CA GLY A 15 -1.99 27.00 39.62
C GLY A 15 -1.81 25.61 38.99
N HIS A 16 -0.63 25.31 38.45
CA HIS A 16 -0.32 24.00 37.87
C HIS A 16 -0.09 22.91 38.92
N ILE A 17 0.39 23.26 40.11
CA ILE A 17 0.50 22.32 41.23
C ILE A 17 -0.89 22.02 41.82
N VAL A 18 -1.69 23.06 42.08
CA VAL A 18 -3.05 22.95 42.65
C VAL A 18 -4.00 22.22 41.70
N SER A 19 -3.92 22.48 40.40
CA SER A 19 -4.70 21.74 39.39
C SER A 19 -4.17 20.33 39.12
N SER A 20 -3.12 19.90 39.82
CA SER A 20 -2.45 18.62 39.59
C SER A 20 -2.00 18.47 38.13
N LYS A 21 -1.49 19.51 37.50
CA LYS A 21 -0.80 19.42 36.20
C LYS A 21 0.68 19.03 36.40
N ILE A 22 1.33 19.62 37.40
CA ILE A 22 2.66 19.22 37.88
C ILE A 22 2.45 18.34 39.13
N LYS A 23 2.73 17.05 39.02
CA LYS A 23 2.45 16.05 40.06
C LYS A 23 3.69 15.36 40.61
N THR A 24 4.78 15.33 39.85
CA THR A 24 5.99 14.60 40.24
C THR A 24 7.14 15.56 40.58
N PRO A 25 8.09 15.13 41.42
CA PRO A 25 9.30 15.90 41.69
C PRO A 25 10.08 16.25 40.42
N ALA A 26 10.13 15.33 39.44
CA ALA A 26 10.80 15.56 38.16
C ALA A 26 10.13 16.67 37.32
N GLN A 27 8.79 16.72 37.28
CA GLN A 27 8.05 17.80 36.61
C GLN A 27 8.25 19.15 37.32
N LEU A 28 8.36 19.14 38.64
CA LEU A 28 8.63 20.34 39.44
C LEU A 28 10.06 20.85 39.23
N GLU A 29 11.05 19.95 39.14
CA GLU A 29 12.43 20.31 38.80
C GLU A 29 12.54 20.84 37.37
N ALA A 30 11.84 20.23 36.42
CA ALA A 30 11.76 20.73 35.05
C ALA A 30 11.12 22.13 34.98
N ALA A 31 10.07 22.38 35.77
CA ALA A 31 9.44 23.70 35.89
C ALA A 31 10.42 24.74 36.46
N PHE A 32 11.18 24.39 37.50
CA PHE A 32 12.20 25.29 38.04
C PHE A 32 13.35 25.54 37.06
N SER A 33 13.80 24.51 36.34
CA SER A 33 14.82 24.63 35.31
C SER A 33 14.35 25.57 34.18
N PHE A 34 13.11 25.43 33.71
CA PHE A 34 12.53 26.33 32.71
C PHE A 34 12.48 27.77 33.23
N LEU A 35 11.88 27.99 34.40
CA LEU A 35 11.76 29.32 35.00
C LEU A 35 13.11 29.97 35.33
N SER A 36 14.17 29.19 35.53
CA SER A 36 15.53 29.73 35.73
C SER A 36 16.17 30.27 34.44
N ARG A 37 15.73 29.79 33.27
CA ARG A 37 16.26 30.15 31.95
C ARG A 37 15.43 31.21 31.23
N THR A 38 14.15 31.32 31.57
CA THR A 38 13.23 32.30 30.97
C THR A 38 13.36 33.66 31.65
N ALA A 39 13.50 34.73 30.85
CA ALA A 39 13.44 36.11 31.34
C ALA A 39 12.00 36.46 31.74
N SER A 40 11.82 37.37 32.71
CA SER A 40 10.51 37.75 33.27
C SER A 40 9.46 38.21 32.24
N GLU A 41 9.89 38.63 31.05
CA GLU A 41 9.03 39.18 29.99
C GLU A 41 8.73 38.19 28.84
N SER A 42 9.40 37.02 28.78
CA SER A 42 9.30 36.08 27.65
C SER A 42 8.56 34.78 27.94
N PHE A 43 7.75 34.73 29.01
CA PHE A 43 7.07 33.51 29.44
C PHE A 43 5.96 33.07 28.48
N LYS A 44 6.16 31.92 27.82
CA LYS A 44 5.15 31.26 26.98
C LYS A 44 4.61 30.01 27.67
N LEU A 45 3.30 29.98 27.88
CA LEU A 45 2.63 28.91 28.63
C LEU A 45 2.77 27.53 27.96
N ASN A 46 2.69 27.46 26.63
CA ASN A 46 2.80 26.19 25.90
C ASN A 46 4.20 25.57 26.02
N GLU A 47 5.25 26.39 25.89
CA GLU A 47 6.64 25.94 26.06
C GLU A 47 6.92 25.53 27.52
N PHE A 48 6.27 26.20 28.48
CA PHE A 48 6.33 25.81 29.90
C PHE A 48 5.64 24.46 30.16
N GLU A 49 4.41 24.24 29.65
CA GLU A 49 3.68 22.97 29.84
C GLU A 49 4.39 21.79 29.15
N GLU A 50 4.98 22.02 27.97
CA GLU A 50 5.80 21.05 27.23
C GLU A 50 7.09 20.71 27.99
N ALA A 51 7.84 21.73 28.44
CA ALA A 51 9.06 21.54 29.22
C ALA A 51 8.79 20.85 30.57
N CYS A 52 7.61 21.04 31.15
CA CYS A 52 7.19 20.40 32.39
C CYS A 52 6.59 19.00 32.18
N GLY A 53 6.53 18.48 30.94
CA GLY A 53 5.97 17.17 30.63
C GLY A 53 4.48 17.04 31.01
N VAL A 54 3.73 18.14 30.94
CA VAL A 54 2.29 18.16 31.26
C VAL A 54 1.50 17.77 30.01
N VAL A 55 1.50 16.48 29.68
CA VAL A 55 0.79 15.93 28.50
C VAL A 55 -0.66 15.58 28.85
N GLY A 56 -1.41 16.57 29.33
CA GLY A 56 -2.67 16.33 30.05
C GLY A 56 -3.91 16.03 29.22
N ASP A 57 -3.97 16.41 27.93
CA ASP A 57 -5.21 16.24 27.16
C ASP A 57 -5.03 16.29 25.64
N LEU A 58 -4.08 15.52 25.10
CA LEU A 58 -3.83 15.49 23.66
C LEU A 58 -5.08 14.99 22.90
N PHE A 59 -5.81 14.04 23.48
CA PHE A 59 -7.06 13.54 22.94
C PHE A 59 -8.17 14.60 22.90
N GLY A 60 -8.38 15.36 23.99
CA GLY A 60 -9.37 16.45 24.04
C GLY A 60 -9.05 17.59 23.06
N HIS A 61 -7.77 17.93 22.88
CA HIS A 61 -7.34 18.93 21.90
C HIS A 61 -7.67 18.49 20.47
N VAL A 62 -7.38 17.24 20.11
CA VAL A 62 -7.70 16.70 18.78
C VAL A 62 -9.21 16.67 18.57
N ARG A 63 -9.99 16.28 19.58
CA ARG A 63 -11.47 16.29 19.49
C ARG A 63 -12.08 17.69 19.42
N THR A 64 -11.40 18.71 19.95
CA THR A 64 -11.85 20.10 19.83
C THR A 64 -11.63 20.63 18.41
N ARG A 65 -10.51 20.26 17.77
CA ARG A 65 -10.22 20.63 16.39
C ARG A 65 -10.99 19.79 15.36
N LEU A 66 -11.27 18.54 15.69
CA LEU A 66 -11.96 17.57 14.83
C LEU A 66 -13.21 17.03 15.56
N PRO A 67 -14.25 17.86 15.75
CA PRO A 67 -15.42 17.48 16.55
C PRO A 67 -16.21 16.31 15.96
N TRP A 68 -16.16 16.17 14.63
CA TRP A 68 -16.87 15.15 13.86
C TRP A 68 -16.11 13.82 13.72
N ALA A 69 -14.85 13.75 14.15
CA ALA A 69 -14.04 12.54 14.02
C ALA A 69 -14.46 11.47 15.04
N ASP A 70 -14.46 10.20 14.61
CA ASP A 70 -14.80 9.06 15.46
C ASP A 70 -13.82 8.98 16.67
N PRO A 71 -14.33 8.95 17.92
CA PRO A 71 -13.48 8.92 19.10
C PRO A 71 -12.54 7.72 19.20
N LYS A 72 -12.94 6.55 18.70
CA LYS A 72 -12.14 5.33 18.72
C LYS A 72 -10.98 5.44 17.74
N ILE A 73 -11.23 5.94 16.53
CA ILE A 73 -10.19 6.13 15.50
C ILE A 73 -9.16 7.16 15.98
N VAL A 74 -9.61 8.29 16.52
CA VAL A 74 -8.73 9.32 17.09
C VAL A 74 -7.84 8.73 18.17
N LYS A 75 -8.40 7.88 19.04
CA LYS A 75 -7.65 7.25 20.13
C LYS A 75 -6.59 6.28 19.63
N GLN A 76 -6.97 5.40 18.68
CA GLN A 76 -6.04 4.41 18.11
C GLN A 76 -4.84 5.08 17.43
N LEU A 77 -5.08 6.14 16.65
CA LEU A 77 -4.01 6.89 15.99
C LEU A 77 -3.11 7.62 17.00
N LEU A 78 -3.72 8.20 18.04
CA LEU A 78 -2.98 8.88 19.10
C LEU A 78 -2.08 7.88 19.85
N ASP A 79 -2.63 6.74 20.26
CA ASP A 79 -1.92 5.68 20.97
C ASP A 79 -0.77 5.10 20.12
N ALA A 80 -0.99 4.91 18.81
CA ALA A 80 0.05 4.46 17.88
C ALA A 80 1.19 5.48 17.73
N LYS A 81 0.86 6.78 17.65
CA LYS A 81 1.87 7.86 17.57
C LYS A 81 2.62 8.07 18.87
N LEU A 82 1.94 7.93 20.01
CA LEU A 82 2.56 7.94 21.33
C LEU A 82 3.53 6.76 21.49
N PHE A 83 3.14 5.57 21.03
CA PHE A 83 4.01 4.39 21.02
C PHE A 83 5.25 4.59 20.14
N GLU A 84 5.09 5.15 18.93
CA GLU A 84 6.23 5.49 18.04
C GLU A 84 7.21 6.46 18.71
N LEU A 85 6.69 7.42 19.49
CA LEU A 85 7.50 8.49 20.09
C LEU A 85 8.11 8.12 21.43
N LEU A 86 7.41 7.33 22.25
CA LEU A 86 7.77 7.03 23.65
C LEU A 86 8.15 5.56 23.89
N GLY A 87 7.89 4.67 22.94
CA GLY A 87 8.17 3.24 23.07
C GLY A 87 7.15 2.49 23.94
N GLU A 88 7.59 1.38 24.52
CA GLU A 88 6.72 0.49 25.30
C GLU A 88 6.21 1.15 26.58
N ARG A 89 4.93 0.94 26.84
CA ARG A 89 4.26 1.46 28.03
C ARG A 89 4.79 0.76 29.28
N THR A 90 5.30 1.52 30.23
CA THR A 90 5.91 1.02 31.46
C THR A 90 4.91 0.98 32.62
N ALA A 91 5.26 0.30 33.72
CA ALA A 91 4.44 0.26 34.92
C ALA A 91 4.19 1.66 35.53
N ALA A 92 5.10 2.62 35.29
CA ALA A 92 4.97 4.01 35.74
C ALA A 92 3.82 4.76 35.03
N ASP A 93 3.43 4.35 33.81
CA ASP A 93 2.36 4.99 33.02
C ASP A 93 0.94 4.60 33.46
N ASN A 94 0.82 3.69 34.43
CA ASN A 94 -0.44 3.14 34.91
C ASN A 94 -0.79 3.60 36.33
N GLU A 95 0.05 4.40 36.97
CA GLU A 95 -0.29 5.02 38.26
C GLU A 95 -1.41 6.05 38.07
N LYS A 96 -2.62 5.67 38.50
CA LYS A 96 -3.79 6.56 38.47
C LYS A 96 -3.74 7.55 39.64
N PRO A 97 -3.80 8.87 39.39
CA PRO A 97 -4.09 9.83 40.46
C PRO A 97 -5.57 9.73 40.87
N ALA A 98 -5.83 9.82 42.17
CA ALA A 98 -7.17 9.73 42.76
C ALA A 98 -8.12 10.81 42.20
N LYS A 99 -9.29 10.40 41.68
CA LYS A 99 -10.34 11.31 41.18
C LYS A 99 -11.33 11.69 42.29
N GLN A 100 -11.52 12.99 42.52
CA GLN A 100 -12.69 13.54 43.23
C GLN A 100 -13.90 13.62 42.27
N LYS A 101 -15.08 13.19 42.76
CA LYS A 101 -16.38 13.21 42.06
C LYS A 101 -16.88 14.66 41.89
N LYS A 102 -17.36 15.01 40.69
CA LYS A 102 -18.29 16.13 40.45
C LYS A 102 -19.57 15.59 39.79
N GLU A 103 -20.71 16.02 40.33
CA GLU A 103 -22.07 15.65 39.94
C GLU A 103 -22.48 16.25 38.57
N LYS A 104 -23.41 15.58 37.88
CA LYS A 104 -24.03 16.02 36.62
C LYS A 104 -25.42 16.64 36.89
N PRO A 105 -25.79 17.76 36.24
CA PRO A 105 -27.19 18.16 36.10
C PRO A 105 -27.89 17.48 34.91
N ALA A 106 -29.22 17.47 34.98
CA ALA A 106 -30.18 16.66 34.22
C ALA A 106 -30.30 16.97 32.71
N LYS A 107 -30.75 15.96 31.95
CA LYS A 107 -31.15 16.02 30.53
C LYS A 107 -32.56 16.61 30.38
N ILE A 108 -32.74 17.52 29.44
CA ILE A 108 -34.04 17.90 28.86
C ILE A 108 -34.25 17.06 27.60
N GLU A 109 -35.45 16.47 27.46
CA GLU A 109 -35.88 15.72 26.27
C GLU A 109 -36.36 16.69 25.18
N GLU A 110 -35.76 16.62 24.00
CA GLU A 110 -36.30 17.22 22.77
C GLU A 110 -36.80 16.14 21.81
N LYS A 111 -37.96 16.43 21.23
CA LYS A 111 -38.76 15.59 20.33
C LYS A 111 -38.01 15.24 19.05
N LYS A 112 -37.99 13.96 18.68
CA LYS A 112 -37.60 13.49 17.34
C LYS A 112 -38.68 13.87 16.32
N VAL A 113 -38.29 14.67 15.34
CA VAL A 113 -39.00 14.80 14.06
C VAL A 113 -38.54 13.64 13.17
N ALA A 114 -39.48 13.01 12.47
CA ALA A 114 -39.22 11.94 11.52
C ALA A 114 -38.40 12.49 10.34
N ASP A 115 -37.20 11.95 10.17
CA ASP A 115 -36.35 12.23 9.01
C ASP A 115 -36.39 11.02 8.08
N VAL A 116 -36.53 11.31 6.79
CA VAL A 116 -36.66 10.30 5.73
C VAL A 116 -35.28 9.69 5.52
N SER A 117 -35.14 8.39 5.83
CA SER A 117 -33.89 7.66 5.66
C SER A 117 -33.39 7.77 4.21
N PRO A 118 -32.15 8.23 3.97
CA PRO A 118 -31.48 7.99 2.70
C PRO A 118 -31.35 6.48 2.52
N VAL A 119 -31.55 5.98 1.30
CA VAL A 119 -31.26 4.58 0.96
C VAL A 119 -29.84 4.27 1.41
N GLU A 120 -29.68 3.34 2.36
CA GLU A 120 -28.36 2.89 2.79
C GLU A 120 -27.63 2.35 1.55
N PRO A 121 -26.42 2.85 1.23
CA PRO A 121 -25.63 2.29 0.16
C PRO A 121 -25.40 0.80 0.43
N SER A 122 -25.45 -0.04 -0.60
CA SER A 122 -25.18 -1.46 -0.43
C SER A 122 -23.77 -1.68 0.14
N GLU A 123 -23.48 -2.83 0.76
CA GLU A 123 -22.13 -3.13 1.26
C GLU A 123 -21.05 -3.01 0.16
N GLU A 124 -21.42 -3.23 -1.10
CA GLU A 124 -20.57 -3.01 -2.28
C GLU A 124 -20.34 -1.53 -2.60
N ASP A 125 -21.34 -0.67 -2.39
CA ASP A 125 -21.21 0.79 -2.55
C ASP A 125 -20.33 1.40 -1.44
N LEU A 126 -20.33 0.79 -0.26
CA LEU A 126 -19.49 1.19 0.88
C LEU A 126 -18.05 0.69 0.76
N ASN A 127 -17.86 -0.50 0.18
CA ASN A 127 -16.53 -1.06 -0.05
C ASN A 127 -16.44 -1.77 -1.42
N PRO A 128 -15.92 -1.09 -2.47
CA PRO A 128 -15.82 -1.66 -3.81
C PRO A 128 -14.80 -2.81 -3.92
N PHE A 129 -14.08 -3.14 -2.83
CA PHE A 129 -13.11 -4.23 -2.79
C PHE A 129 -13.69 -5.58 -2.31
N VAL A 130 -14.95 -5.61 -1.89
CA VAL A 130 -15.64 -6.84 -1.43
C VAL A 130 -15.76 -7.88 -2.56
N ILE A 131 -15.82 -7.43 -3.82
CA ILE A 131 -15.89 -8.31 -5.00
C ILE A 131 -14.64 -9.17 -5.20
N PHE A 132 -13.52 -8.82 -4.58
CA PHE A 132 -12.27 -9.56 -4.74
C PHE A 132 -12.24 -10.76 -3.79
N PRO A 133 -11.77 -11.94 -4.23
CA PRO A 133 -11.68 -13.12 -3.38
C PRO A 133 -10.78 -12.87 -2.17
N ASN A 134 -11.12 -13.46 -1.02
CA ASN A 134 -10.30 -13.33 0.18
C ASN A 134 -8.98 -14.11 0.04
N PRO A 135 -7.90 -13.75 0.74
CA PRO A 135 -6.61 -14.45 0.65
C PRO A 135 -6.70 -15.97 0.90
N GLU A 136 -7.63 -16.43 1.73
CA GLU A 136 -7.89 -17.85 2.00
C GLU A 136 -8.45 -18.60 0.78
N GLU A 137 -8.95 -17.88 -0.22
CA GLU A 137 -9.50 -18.43 -1.45
C GLU A 137 -8.47 -18.56 -2.58
N ASN A 138 -7.20 -18.20 -2.33
CA ASN A 138 -6.10 -18.31 -3.30
C ASN A 138 -5.83 -19.76 -3.76
N PHE A 139 -6.33 -20.77 -3.04
CA PHE A 139 -6.21 -22.19 -3.40
C PHE A 139 -7.25 -22.64 -4.45
N LYS A 140 -8.26 -21.81 -4.75
CA LYS A 140 -9.27 -22.13 -5.77
C LYS A 140 -8.65 -21.99 -7.16
N VAL A 141 -9.12 -22.80 -8.10
CA VAL A 141 -8.77 -22.65 -9.52
C VAL A 141 -9.48 -21.42 -10.06
N HIS A 142 -8.71 -20.40 -10.41
CA HIS A 142 -9.24 -19.15 -10.97
C HIS A 142 -9.12 -19.08 -12.50
N THR A 143 -8.48 -20.06 -13.15
CA THR A 143 -8.25 -20.04 -14.59
C THR A 143 -8.28 -21.44 -15.19
N GLU A 144 -9.07 -21.59 -16.26
CA GLU A 144 -9.08 -22.75 -17.13
C GLU A 144 -8.53 -22.34 -18.50
N ILE A 145 -7.58 -23.13 -19.03
CA ILE A 145 -6.99 -22.93 -20.35
C ILE A 145 -7.50 -24.04 -21.26
N PHE A 146 -8.12 -23.64 -22.37
CA PHE A 146 -8.64 -24.56 -23.38
C PHE A 146 -7.62 -24.71 -24.50
N PHE A 147 -7.21 -25.94 -24.80
CA PHE A 147 -6.29 -26.24 -25.89
C PHE A 147 -7.04 -26.64 -27.16
N SER A 148 -6.33 -26.51 -28.28
CA SER A 148 -6.78 -26.90 -29.63
C SER A 148 -7.13 -28.39 -29.79
N ASP A 149 -6.56 -29.26 -28.96
CA ASP A 149 -6.90 -30.70 -28.91
C ASP A 149 -8.13 -30.99 -28.01
N SER A 150 -8.85 -29.95 -27.59
CA SER A 150 -9.99 -29.99 -26.66
C SER A 150 -9.64 -30.38 -25.23
N SER A 151 -8.35 -30.53 -24.89
CA SER A 151 -7.95 -30.69 -23.50
C SER A 151 -8.09 -29.37 -22.73
N VAL A 152 -8.34 -29.48 -21.43
CA VAL A 152 -8.49 -28.32 -20.53
C VAL A 152 -7.46 -28.42 -19.42
N LEU A 153 -6.60 -27.40 -19.31
CA LEU A 153 -5.67 -27.26 -18.19
C LEU A 153 -6.29 -26.36 -17.13
N ARG A 154 -6.45 -26.92 -15.94
CA ARG A 154 -6.82 -26.21 -14.72
C ARG A 154 -5.55 -25.90 -13.95
N CYS A 155 -5.10 -24.65 -14.03
CA CYS A 155 -3.88 -24.23 -13.35
C CYS A 155 -4.12 -24.20 -11.84
N CYS A 156 -3.53 -25.16 -11.13
CA CYS A 156 -3.52 -25.22 -9.67
C CYS A 156 -2.09 -25.06 -9.19
N ASN A 157 -1.85 -24.17 -8.22
CA ASN A 157 -0.55 -24.12 -7.56
C ASN A 157 -0.39 -25.37 -6.69
N THR A 158 0.77 -26.01 -6.71
CA THR A 158 1.07 -27.12 -5.80
C THR A 158 1.22 -26.60 -4.37
N ASN A 159 1.02 -27.48 -3.38
CA ASN A 159 1.20 -27.13 -1.96
C ASN A 159 2.59 -26.53 -1.68
N GLU A 160 3.64 -27.09 -2.31
CA GLU A 160 5.01 -26.60 -2.19
C GLU A 160 5.18 -25.18 -2.75
N MET A 161 4.58 -24.88 -3.92
CA MET A 161 4.60 -23.53 -4.50
C MET A 161 3.86 -22.52 -3.60
N LEU A 162 2.74 -22.93 -3.03
CA LEU A 162 1.94 -22.12 -2.12
C LEU A 162 2.69 -21.85 -0.80
N GLU A 163 3.36 -22.85 -0.24
CA GLU A 163 4.19 -22.68 0.95
C GLU A 163 5.36 -21.72 0.69
N LYS A 164 6.06 -21.88 -0.43
CA LYS A 164 7.12 -20.95 -0.85
C LYS A 164 6.57 -19.53 -1.05
N HIS A 165 5.40 -19.39 -1.67
CA HIS A 165 4.72 -18.11 -1.84
C HIS A 165 4.40 -17.47 -0.48
N LEU A 166 3.72 -18.19 0.42
CA LEU A 166 3.34 -17.70 1.74
C LEU A 166 4.55 -17.31 2.59
N LYS A 167 5.65 -18.07 2.49
CA LYS A 167 6.91 -17.74 3.17
C LYS A 167 7.50 -16.42 2.68
N LEU A 168 7.39 -16.11 1.39
CA LEU A 168 7.89 -14.86 0.80
C LEU A 168 6.96 -13.67 1.07
N THR A 169 5.65 -13.88 0.97
CA THR A 169 4.66 -12.79 1.09
C THR A 169 4.22 -12.53 2.53
N GLY A 170 4.46 -13.49 3.44
CA GLY A 170 3.92 -13.45 4.81
C GLY A 170 2.39 -13.44 4.84
N GLY A 171 1.74 -13.96 3.80
CA GLY A 171 0.28 -13.93 3.65
C GLY A 171 -0.31 -12.55 3.31
N LYS A 172 0.52 -11.54 3.04
CA LYS A 172 0.06 -10.21 2.63
C LYS A 172 -0.39 -10.21 1.17
N VAL A 173 -1.34 -9.34 0.85
CA VAL A 173 -1.77 -9.11 -0.53
C VAL A 173 -0.69 -8.33 -1.28
N PHE A 174 -0.32 -8.81 -2.47
CA PHE A 174 0.55 -8.09 -3.39
C PHE A 174 -0.18 -7.82 -4.68
N THR A 175 -0.30 -6.56 -5.05
CA THR A 175 -0.88 -6.11 -6.32
C THR A 175 0.18 -5.44 -7.19
N LEU A 176 -0.18 -5.15 -8.43
CA LEU A 176 0.69 -4.55 -9.40
C LEU A 176 -0.06 -3.49 -10.21
N PHE A 177 0.53 -2.31 -10.36
CA PHE A 177 0.15 -1.34 -11.39
C PHE A 177 1.26 -1.34 -12.48
N PRO A 178 0.98 -1.86 -13.69
CA PRO A 178 1.99 -2.01 -14.73
C PRO A 178 1.80 -1.05 -15.93
N PRO A 179 2.14 0.24 -15.82
CA PRO A 179 2.02 1.16 -16.95
C PRO A 179 3.16 0.96 -17.95
N GLU A 180 2.84 1.09 -19.25
CA GLU A 180 3.85 1.24 -20.29
C GLU A 180 4.43 2.67 -20.25
N PRO A 181 5.77 2.84 -20.24
CA PRO A 181 6.42 4.15 -20.17
C PRO A 181 6.54 4.81 -21.56
N ASN A 182 5.47 4.77 -22.37
CA ASN A 182 5.44 5.28 -23.74
C ASN A 182 4.37 6.37 -23.98
N GLY A 183 3.64 6.78 -22.93
CA GLY A 183 2.60 7.80 -23.02
C GLY A 183 2.15 8.35 -21.68
N TYR A 184 1.33 9.39 -21.74
CA TYR A 184 0.77 10.05 -20.56
C TYR A 184 -0.44 9.27 -20.02
N LEU A 185 -0.54 9.17 -18.69
CA LEU A 185 -1.68 8.54 -18.04
C LEU A 185 -2.95 9.38 -18.24
N HIS A 186 -4.00 8.76 -18.79
CA HIS A 186 -5.36 9.30 -18.82
C HIS A 186 -6.24 8.76 -17.66
N ILE A 187 -7.47 9.26 -17.55
CA ILE A 187 -8.41 8.93 -16.45
C ILE A 187 -8.69 7.43 -16.25
N GLY A 188 -8.54 6.61 -17.29
CA GLY A 188 -8.67 5.15 -17.18
C GLY A 188 -7.62 4.55 -16.23
N HIS A 189 -6.41 5.11 -16.23
CA HIS A 189 -5.35 4.71 -15.31
C HIS A 189 -5.67 5.06 -13.86
N ALA A 190 -6.47 6.10 -13.59
CA ALA A 190 -6.92 6.41 -12.24
C ALA A 190 -7.74 5.25 -11.65
N LYS A 191 -8.61 4.63 -12.45
CA LYS A 191 -9.36 3.42 -12.06
C LYS A 191 -8.43 2.24 -11.82
N ALA A 192 -7.45 2.00 -12.70
CA ALA A 192 -6.48 0.91 -12.53
C ALA A 192 -5.62 1.07 -11.27
N MET A 193 -5.18 2.30 -10.97
CA MET A 193 -4.47 2.62 -9.72
C MET A 193 -5.38 2.44 -8.51
N PHE A 194 -6.63 2.89 -8.56
CA PHE A 194 -7.59 2.71 -7.48
C PHE A 194 -7.79 1.24 -7.14
N PHE A 195 -7.92 0.36 -8.14
CA PHE A 195 -7.99 -1.08 -7.88
C PHE A 195 -6.70 -1.64 -7.31
N SER A 196 -5.58 -1.37 -7.95
CA SER A 196 -4.30 -2.00 -7.59
C SER A 196 -3.84 -1.53 -6.20
N PHE A 197 -3.69 -0.22 -6.02
CA PHE A 197 -3.23 0.36 -4.76
C PHE A 197 -4.31 0.35 -3.68
N GLY A 198 -5.58 0.58 -4.05
CA GLY A 198 -6.68 0.58 -3.10
C GLY A 198 -6.92 -0.79 -2.48
N LEU A 199 -6.92 -1.87 -3.28
CA LEU A 199 -7.09 -3.24 -2.77
C LEU A 199 -5.97 -3.63 -1.82
N ALA A 200 -4.72 -3.33 -2.19
CA ALA A 200 -3.58 -3.59 -1.31
C ALA A 200 -3.68 -2.76 -0.02
N LYS A 201 -4.01 -1.48 -0.10
CA LYS A 201 -4.15 -0.61 1.07
C LYS A 201 -5.26 -1.11 2.02
N GLU A 202 -6.41 -1.46 1.48
CA GLU A 202 -7.56 -1.99 2.23
C GLU A 202 -7.19 -3.29 2.97
N ARG A 203 -6.38 -4.14 2.35
CA ARG A 203 -6.00 -5.45 2.90
C ARG A 203 -4.65 -5.46 3.63
N GLY A 204 -4.08 -4.29 3.95
CA GLY A 204 -2.77 -4.19 4.61
C GLY A 204 -1.59 -4.79 3.80
N GLY A 205 -1.76 -4.86 2.48
CA GLY A 205 -0.83 -5.40 1.51
C GLY A 205 0.14 -4.37 0.92
N CYS A 206 0.72 -4.72 -0.23
CA CYS A 206 1.72 -3.94 -0.94
C CYS A 206 1.41 -3.89 -2.43
N THR A 207 1.79 -2.79 -3.10
CA THR A 207 1.62 -2.65 -4.55
C THR A 207 2.96 -2.34 -5.19
N TYR A 208 3.31 -3.14 -6.21
CA TYR A 208 4.42 -2.84 -7.10
C TYR A 208 3.98 -1.79 -8.13
N LEU A 209 4.85 -0.82 -8.40
CA LEU A 209 4.80 -0.05 -9.64
C LEU A 209 5.82 -0.70 -10.57
N ARG A 210 5.37 -1.43 -11.59
CA ARG A 210 6.28 -2.09 -12.54
C ARG A 210 6.14 -1.46 -13.90
N PHE A 211 7.17 -0.80 -14.40
CA PHE A 211 7.15 -0.31 -15.77
C PHE A 211 7.17 -1.50 -16.73
N ASP A 212 6.26 -1.49 -17.70
CA ASP A 212 6.25 -2.44 -18.81
C ASP A 212 7.15 -1.90 -19.93
N ASP A 213 8.47 -2.08 -19.74
CA ASP A 213 9.55 -1.66 -20.62
C ASP A 213 9.96 -2.77 -21.61
N THR A 214 8.99 -3.61 -22.02
CA THR A 214 9.24 -4.67 -23.00
C THR A 214 9.54 -4.15 -24.41
N ASN A 215 9.19 -2.89 -24.71
CA ASN A 215 9.48 -2.24 -25.98
C ASN A 215 10.56 -1.14 -25.82
N PRO A 216 11.82 -1.38 -26.24
CA PRO A 216 12.94 -0.47 -26.03
C PRO A 216 12.84 0.83 -26.85
N GLU A 217 12.06 0.87 -27.94
CA GLU A 217 11.94 2.06 -28.79
C GLU A 217 10.94 3.09 -28.26
N ALA A 218 9.97 2.61 -27.48
CA ALA A 218 8.84 3.41 -27.03
C ALA A 218 9.08 4.10 -25.68
N GLU A 219 10.10 3.65 -24.93
CA GLU A 219 10.40 4.14 -23.59
C GLU A 219 11.04 5.53 -23.61
N LYS A 220 10.47 6.45 -22.84
CA LYS A 220 11.11 7.76 -22.56
C LYS A 220 11.09 8.06 -21.08
N LYS A 221 12.21 8.60 -20.61
CA LYS A 221 12.36 9.06 -19.22
C LYS A 221 11.27 10.06 -18.81
N GLU A 222 10.82 10.92 -19.73
CA GLU A 222 9.73 11.88 -19.45
C GLU A 222 8.45 11.17 -19.00
N TYR A 223 8.10 10.03 -19.61
CA TYR A 223 6.89 9.29 -19.28
C TYR A 223 7.04 8.58 -17.95
N ILE A 224 8.21 8.02 -17.65
CA ILE A 224 8.53 7.42 -16.34
C ILE A 224 8.36 8.46 -15.23
N ASP A 225 9.01 9.62 -15.38
CA ASP A 225 8.99 10.68 -14.38
C ASP A 225 7.54 11.18 -14.16
N HIS A 226 6.77 11.37 -15.24
CA HIS A 226 5.37 11.78 -15.16
C HIS A 226 4.47 10.71 -14.52
N ILE A 227 4.63 9.43 -14.86
CA ILE A 227 3.86 8.33 -14.26
C ILE A 227 4.09 8.31 -12.74
N GLU A 228 5.35 8.41 -12.30
CA GLU A 228 5.65 8.46 -10.87
C GLU A 228 5.06 9.69 -10.19
N GLU A 229 5.11 10.85 -10.84
CA GLU A 229 4.48 12.08 -10.34
C GLU A 229 2.97 11.89 -10.15
N ILE A 230 2.27 11.34 -11.13
CA ILE A 230 0.83 11.11 -11.05
C ILE A 230 0.47 10.07 -9.97
N VAL A 231 1.25 8.99 -9.85
CA VAL A 231 1.07 8.00 -8.77
C VAL A 231 1.17 8.68 -7.41
N ARG A 232 2.18 9.53 -7.20
CA ARG A 232 2.36 10.30 -5.96
C ARG A 232 1.26 11.34 -5.75
N TRP A 233 0.87 12.04 -6.82
CA TRP A 233 -0.19 13.07 -6.80
C TRP A 233 -1.55 12.48 -6.40
N MET A 234 -1.85 11.27 -6.86
CA MET A 234 -3.04 10.50 -6.45
C MET A 234 -2.97 9.97 -5.01
N GLY A 235 -1.88 10.24 -4.28
CA GLY A 235 -1.70 9.84 -2.88
C GLY A 235 -1.26 8.39 -2.70
N TRP A 236 -0.81 7.72 -3.76
CA TRP A 236 -0.30 6.35 -3.69
C TRP A 236 1.19 6.34 -3.42
N LYS A 237 1.65 5.31 -2.70
CA LYS A 237 3.07 5.04 -2.46
C LYS A 237 3.36 3.60 -2.87
N PRO A 238 4.15 3.37 -3.93
CA PRO A 238 4.55 2.02 -4.29
C PRO A 238 5.43 1.41 -3.21
N PHE A 239 5.25 0.10 -2.98
CA PHE A 239 6.11 -0.70 -2.12
C PHE A 239 7.52 -0.81 -2.71
N LYS A 240 7.56 -1.08 -4.02
CA LYS A 240 8.79 -1.14 -4.81
C LYS A 240 8.50 -0.72 -6.25
N ILE A 241 9.45 -0.02 -6.84
CA ILE A 241 9.48 0.27 -8.28
C ILE A 241 10.37 -0.78 -8.93
N THR A 242 9.88 -1.42 -10.00
CA THR A 242 10.58 -2.47 -10.74
C THR A 242 10.36 -2.28 -12.23
N TYR A 243 11.13 -2.98 -13.03
CA TYR A 243 11.01 -2.97 -14.49
C TYR A 243 10.75 -4.39 -14.96
N THR A 244 10.12 -4.55 -16.13
CA THR A 244 9.94 -5.88 -16.72
C THR A 244 11.27 -6.41 -17.24
N SER A 245 12.17 -5.52 -17.68
CA SER A 245 13.55 -5.84 -18.04
C SER A 245 14.38 -6.46 -16.91
N ASP A 246 14.07 -6.16 -15.64
CA ASP A 246 14.68 -6.81 -14.47
C ASP A 246 14.55 -8.34 -14.51
N TYR A 247 13.55 -8.85 -15.25
CA TYR A 247 13.17 -10.26 -15.31
C TYR A 247 13.42 -10.90 -16.68
N PHE A 248 14.08 -10.23 -17.64
CA PHE A 248 14.26 -10.77 -19.00
C PHE A 248 14.98 -12.12 -19.03
N GLN A 249 15.97 -12.33 -18.16
CA GLN A 249 16.64 -13.63 -18.08
C GLN A 249 15.70 -14.73 -17.58
N ASP A 250 14.92 -14.46 -16.52
CA ASP A 250 13.92 -15.40 -16.00
C ASP A 250 12.84 -15.71 -17.07
N LEU A 251 12.37 -14.68 -17.79
CA LEU A 251 11.39 -14.83 -18.88
C LEU A 251 11.95 -15.66 -20.04
N TYR A 252 13.22 -15.46 -20.40
CA TYR A 252 13.90 -16.27 -21.40
C TYR A 252 14.02 -17.73 -20.96
N ASP A 253 14.43 -17.99 -19.72
CA ASP A 253 14.58 -19.35 -19.19
C ASP A 253 13.23 -20.08 -19.11
N LEU A 254 12.16 -19.37 -18.76
CA LEU A 254 10.78 -19.88 -18.82
C LEU A 254 10.35 -20.16 -20.26
N ALA A 255 10.70 -19.32 -21.23
CA ALA A 255 10.41 -19.55 -22.64
C ALA A 255 11.14 -20.80 -23.17
N VAL A 256 12.41 -21.01 -22.78
CA VAL A 256 13.16 -22.23 -23.07
C VAL A 256 12.47 -23.46 -22.47
N GLU A 257 11.98 -23.36 -21.24
CA GLU A 257 11.24 -24.45 -20.60
C GLU A 257 9.92 -24.75 -21.30
N LEU A 258 9.20 -23.74 -21.78
CA LEU A 258 8.00 -23.94 -22.61
C LEU A 258 8.32 -24.72 -23.89
N ILE A 259 9.44 -24.41 -24.55
CA ILE A 259 9.88 -25.16 -25.74
C ILE A 259 10.21 -26.62 -25.36
N ARG A 260 10.97 -26.85 -24.27
CA ARG A 260 11.32 -28.20 -23.79
C ARG A 260 10.11 -29.05 -23.48
N ARG A 261 9.04 -28.45 -22.95
CA ARG A 261 7.77 -29.12 -22.66
C ARG A 261 6.87 -29.26 -23.89
N GLY A 262 7.28 -28.77 -25.06
CA GLY A 262 6.49 -28.83 -26.28
C GLY A 262 5.33 -27.84 -26.34
N HIS A 263 5.33 -26.81 -25.48
CA HIS A 263 4.29 -25.77 -25.41
C HIS A 263 4.67 -24.46 -26.12
N ALA A 264 5.84 -24.40 -26.76
CA ALA A 264 6.23 -23.29 -27.61
C ALA A 264 7.10 -23.78 -28.78
N TYR A 265 7.08 -23.04 -29.88
CA TYR A 265 7.85 -23.34 -31.08
C TYR A 265 8.27 -22.05 -31.78
N VAL A 266 9.41 -22.08 -32.47
CA VAL A 266 9.82 -20.96 -33.32
C VAL A 266 9.04 -21.04 -34.64
N ASP A 267 8.54 -19.92 -35.12
CA ASP A 267 7.79 -19.79 -36.36
C ASP A 267 8.47 -18.76 -37.28
N HIS A 268 8.31 -18.92 -38.59
CA HIS A 268 8.84 -18.04 -39.63
C HIS A 268 7.73 -17.43 -40.51
N GLN A 269 6.47 -17.69 -40.18
CA GLN A 269 5.35 -17.02 -40.83
C GLN A 269 5.44 -15.50 -40.63
N THR A 270 5.14 -14.77 -41.69
CA THR A 270 4.97 -13.32 -41.67
C THR A 270 3.72 -12.93 -40.85
N PRO A 271 3.61 -11.68 -40.36
CA PRO A 271 2.43 -11.22 -39.63
C PRO A 271 1.11 -11.44 -40.38
N ASP A 272 1.10 -11.24 -41.70
CA ASP A 272 -0.08 -11.45 -42.55
C ASP A 272 -0.46 -12.93 -42.65
N GLU A 273 0.50 -13.83 -42.83
CA GLU A 273 0.26 -15.27 -42.82
C GLU A 273 -0.25 -15.75 -41.45
N ILE A 274 0.32 -15.24 -40.36
CA ILE A 274 -0.14 -15.55 -39.00
C ILE A 274 -1.61 -15.14 -38.84
N LYS A 275 -1.98 -13.95 -39.31
CA LYS A 275 -3.34 -13.44 -39.25
C LYS A 275 -4.29 -14.32 -40.07
N GLU A 276 -3.95 -14.61 -41.32
CA GLU A 276 -4.75 -15.46 -42.21
C GLU A 276 -4.99 -16.85 -41.60
N TYR A 277 -3.93 -17.49 -41.07
CA TYR A 277 -4.02 -18.82 -40.47
C TYR A 277 -4.89 -18.81 -39.22
N ARG A 278 -4.80 -17.76 -38.38
CA ARG A 278 -5.67 -17.61 -37.20
C ARG A 278 -7.14 -17.46 -37.59
N GLU A 279 -7.43 -16.64 -38.61
CA GLU A 279 -8.80 -16.44 -39.12
C GLU A 279 -9.38 -17.76 -39.67
N LYS A 280 -8.55 -18.55 -40.36
CA LYS A 280 -8.93 -19.88 -40.87
C LYS A 280 -8.86 -21.00 -39.82
N LYS A 281 -8.46 -20.69 -38.58
CA LYS A 281 -8.22 -21.67 -37.49
C LYS A 281 -7.27 -22.80 -37.91
N MET A 282 -6.26 -22.48 -38.69
CA MET A 282 -5.23 -23.40 -39.17
C MET A 282 -3.96 -23.32 -38.31
N ASN A 283 -3.32 -24.47 -38.10
CA ASN A 283 -2.02 -24.53 -37.45
C ASN A 283 -0.92 -23.98 -38.38
N SER A 284 0.08 -23.31 -37.81
CA SER A 284 1.31 -23.00 -38.54
C SER A 284 1.95 -24.30 -39.05
N PRO A 285 2.48 -24.33 -40.28
CA PRO A 285 3.24 -25.48 -40.78
C PRO A 285 4.43 -25.87 -39.89
N LEU A 286 4.94 -24.94 -39.10
CA LEU A 286 6.10 -25.13 -38.22
C LEU A 286 5.72 -25.47 -36.76
N ARG A 287 4.42 -25.58 -36.44
CA ARG A 287 3.91 -25.82 -35.08
C ARG A 287 4.40 -27.13 -34.45
N ASP A 288 4.63 -28.14 -35.27
CA ASP A 288 5.02 -29.49 -34.84
C ASP A 288 6.51 -29.79 -35.12
N ARG A 289 7.32 -28.75 -35.35
CA ARG A 289 8.76 -28.92 -35.55
C ARG A 289 9.44 -29.53 -34.32
N PRO A 290 10.55 -30.26 -34.48
CA PRO A 290 11.26 -30.86 -33.35
C PRO A 290 11.66 -29.85 -32.28
N ILE A 291 11.56 -30.25 -31.01
CA ILE A 291 11.94 -29.40 -29.86
C ILE A 291 13.38 -28.90 -29.98
N ALA A 292 14.32 -29.78 -30.35
CA ALA A 292 15.73 -29.43 -30.53
C ALA A 292 15.95 -28.35 -31.59
N GLU A 293 15.13 -28.34 -32.65
CA GLU A 293 15.20 -27.32 -33.70
C GLU A 293 14.70 -25.97 -33.18
N SER A 294 13.56 -25.94 -32.47
CA SER A 294 13.05 -24.71 -31.84
C SER A 294 14.03 -24.14 -30.82
N LEU A 295 14.69 -24.98 -30.01
CA LEU A 295 15.70 -24.53 -29.04
C LEU A 295 16.89 -23.88 -29.74
N LYS A 296 17.40 -24.50 -30.81
CA LYS A 296 18.50 -23.96 -31.61
C LYS A 296 18.12 -22.61 -32.21
N LEU A 297 16.98 -22.54 -32.89
CA LEU A 297 16.52 -21.32 -33.54
C LEU A 297 16.27 -20.19 -32.52
N PHE A 298 15.74 -20.49 -31.34
CA PHE A 298 15.51 -19.49 -30.31
C PHE A 298 16.82 -18.94 -29.70
N ASP A 299 17.86 -19.77 -29.57
CA ASP A 299 19.23 -19.29 -29.26
C ASP A 299 19.78 -18.41 -30.39
N GLU A 300 19.55 -18.79 -31.65
CA GLU A 300 19.99 -18.00 -32.79
C GLU A 300 19.29 -16.63 -32.87
N MET A 301 17.99 -16.56 -32.55
CA MET A 301 17.24 -15.31 -32.40
C MET A 301 17.86 -14.43 -31.31
N ARG A 302 18.14 -14.99 -30.13
CA ARG A 302 18.78 -14.26 -29.02
C ARG A 302 20.15 -13.69 -29.39
N ARG A 303 20.91 -14.43 -30.20
CA ARG A 303 22.25 -14.03 -30.66
C ARG A 303 22.24 -13.06 -31.83
N GLY A 304 21.07 -12.64 -32.31
CA GLY A 304 20.94 -11.70 -33.44
C GLY A 304 21.35 -12.30 -34.78
N MET A 305 21.27 -13.63 -34.95
CA MET A 305 21.59 -14.29 -36.22
C MET A 305 20.41 -14.34 -37.19
N ILE A 306 19.22 -13.93 -36.75
CA ILE A 306 18.00 -13.86 -37.54
C ILE A 306 17.53 -12.41 -37.56
N GLU A 307 17.21 -11.89 -38.74
CA GLU A 307 16.71 -10.51 -38.91
C GLU A 307 15.37 -10.30 -38.22
N GLU A 308 15.09 -9.05 -37.83
CA GLU A 308 13.82 -8.66 -37.21
C GLU A 308 12.62 -9.06 -38.08
N GLY A 309 11.60 -9.62 -37.43
CA GLY A 309 10.37 -10.08 -38.09
C GLY A 309 10.50 -11.37 -38.90
N LYS A 310 11.70 -11.96 -39.04
CA LYS A 310 11.89 -13.23 -39.78
C LYS A 310 11.61 -14.48 -38.94
N ALA A 311 11.70 -14.38 -37.62
CA ALA A 311 11.34 -15.47 -36.71
C ALA A 311 10.61 -14.93 -35.48
N THR A 312 9.69 -15.71 -34.95
CA THR A 312 8.93 -15.40 -33.73
C THR A 312 8.77 -16.65 -32.88
N LEU A 313 8.98 -16.55 -31.56
CA LEU A 313 8.59 -17.62 -30.65
C LEU A 313 7.08 -17.56 -30.41
N ARG A 314 6.37 -18.66 -30.65
CA ARG A 314 4.91 -18.74 -30.47
C ARG A 314 4.55 -19.82 -29.46
N MET A 315 3.58 -19.51 -28.60
CA MET A 315 2.97 -20.50 -27.72
C MET A 315 2.11 -21.46 -28.54
N LYS A 316 2.16 -22.74 -28.16
CA LYS A 316 1.37 -23.83 -28.71
C LYS A 316 0.13 -24.04 -27.84
N LEU A 317 -0.93 -23.30 -28.16
CA LEU A 317 -2.26 -23.39 -27.56
C LEU A 317 -3.21 -24.10 -28.53
#